data_AF-A0A7J8LCE9-F1
#
_entry.id   AF-A0A7J8LCE9-F1
#
_cell.length_a   1.000
_cell.length_b   1.000
_cell.length_c   1.000
_cell.angle_alpha   90.00
_cell.angle_beta   90.00
_cell.angle_gamma   90.00
#
_symmetry.space_group_name_H-M   'P 1'
#
loop_
_entity.id
_entity.type
_entity.pdbx_description
1 polymer ?
#
loop_
_entity_poly.entity_id
_entity_poly.type
_entity_poly.pdbx_seq_one_letter_code
_entity_poly.pdbx_strand_id
1 'polypeptide(L)' 'MKVGKDSIFKIEARTLLESLLISWRKGYWHLEVKCDNTLLVELILAGGATNSHFTKMRLIHHLLSRN' A
#
# COMPACT_ATOMS: atom_id res chain seq x y z
N MET A 1 -25.10 -11.17 -14.46
CA MET A 1 -24.08 -11.79 -13.58
C MET A 1 -23.93 -10.90 -12.34
N LYS A 2 -24.38 -11.32 -11.15
CA LYS A 2 -24.25 -10.50 -9.93
C LYS A 2 -22.79 -10.56 -9.50
N VAL A 3 -22.07 -9.43 -9.61
CA VAL A 3 -20.72 -9.32 -9.09
C VAL A 3 -20.82 -9.27 -7.56
N GLY A 4 -20.28 -10.28 -6.88
CA GLY A 4 -20.25 -10.31 -5.43
C GLY A 4 -19.33 -9.23 -4.86
N LYS A 5 -19.57 -8.81 -3.61
CA LYS A 5 -18.77 -7.77 -2.92
C LYS A 5 -17.26 -8.09 -2.95
N ASP A 6 -16.89 -9.37 -2.81
CA ASP A 6 -15.50 -9.82 -2.88
C ASP A 6 -14.85 -9.58 -4.26
N SER A 7 -15.63 -9.70 -5.32
CA SER A 7 -15.15 -9.46 -6.68
C SER A 7 -14.95 -7.97 -6.93
N ILE A 8 -15.87 -7.12 -6.43
CA ILE A 8 -15.73 -5.65 -6.46
C ILE A 8 -14.46 -5.23 -5.71
N PHE A 9 -14.29 -5.71 -4.48
CA PHE A 9 -13.11 -5.40 -3.66
C PHE A 9 -11.80 -5.78 -4.36
N LYS A 10 -11.71 -6.98 -4.95
CA LYS A 10 -10.51 -7.44 -5.67
C LYS A 10 -10.19 -6.59 -6.89
N ILE A 11 -11.21 -6.17 -7.64
CA ILE A 11 -11.03 -5.31 -8.82
C ILE A 11 -10.47 -3.96 -8.38
N GLU A 12 -11.10 -3.32 -7.38
CA GLU A 12 -10.66 -2.01 -6.88
C GLU A 12 -9.25 -2.05 -6.29
N ALA A 13 -8.93 -3.09 -5.50
CA ALA A 13 -7.59 -3.28 -4.94
C ALA A 13 -6.53 -3.42 -6.03
N ARG A 14 -6.84 -4.16 -7.10
CA ARG A 14 -5.92 -4.35 -8.23
C ARG A 14 -5.69 -3.04 -8.99
N THR A 15 -6.76 -2.31 -9.29
CA THR A 15 -6.66 -1.00 -9.96
C THR A 15 -5.82 -0.02 -9.14
N LEU A 16 -5.97 -0.01 -7.82
CA LEU A 16 -5.15 0.81 -6.93
C LEU A 16 -3.67 0.41 -6.98
N LEU A 17 -3.36 -0.88 -6.91
CA LEU A 17 -1.97 -1.36 -7.01
C LEU A 17 -1.31 -1.00 -8.35
N GLU A 18 -2.01 -1.21 -9.46
CA GLU A 18 -1.50 -0.91 -10.80
C GLU A 18 -1.25 0.58 -10.99
N SER A 19 -2.15 1.44 -10.49
CA SER A 19 -1.98 2.90 -10.57
C SER A 19 -0.81 3.40 -9.71
N LEU A 20 -0.60 2.84 -8.51
CA LEU A 20 0.55 3.15 -7.68
C LEU A 20 1.87 2.74 -8.35
N LEU A 21 1.92 1.56 -8.97
CA LEU A 21 3.10 1.08 -9.70
C LEU A 21 3.44 1.97 -10.90
N ILE A 22 2.44 2.40 -11.66
CA ILE A 22 2.63 3.32 -12.79
C ILE A 22 3.16 4.66 -12.29
N SER A 23 2.57 5.19 -11.23
CA SER A 23 2.98 6.47 -10.65
C SER A 23 4.40 6.43 -10.10
N TRP A 24 4.78 5.32 -9.46
CA TRP A 24 6.17 5.07 -9.02
C TRP A 24 7.14 5.07 -10.19
N ARG A 25 6.83 4.35 -11.28
CA ARG A 25 7.67 4.32 -12.49
C ARG A 25 7.80 5.69 -13.15
N LYS A 26 6.80 6.56 -13.01
CA LYS A 26 6.84 7.96 -13.48
C LYS A 26 7.59 8.90 -12.53
N GLY A 27 8.05 8.41 -11.38
CA GLY A 27 8.79 9.21 -10.40
C GLY A 27 7.90 10.14 -9.57
N TYR A 28 6.59 9.88 -9.48
CA TYR A 28 5.73 10.63 -8.56
C TYR A 28 5.95 10.15 -7.13
N TRP A 29 6.50 11.04 -6.30
CA TRP A 29 6.80 10.77 -4.89
C TRP A 29 5.67 11.15 -3.94
N HIS A 30 4.72 11.96 -4.40
CA HIS A 30 3.55 12.38 -3.63
C HIS A 30 2.29 12.08 -4.43
N LEU A 31 1.40 11.29 -3.85
CA LEU A 31 0.16 10.83 -4.48
C LEU A 31 -0.99 10.96 -3.48
N GLU A 32 -2.08 11.55 -3.95
CA GLU A 32 -3.35 11.54 -3.22
C GLU A 32 -4.24 10.46 -3.83
N VAL A 33 -4.65 9.50 -3.00
CA VAL A 33 -5.56 8.42 -3.40
C VAL A 33 -6.96 8.75 -2.90
N LYS A 34 -7.90 8.94 -3.83
CA LYS A 34 -9.32 9.04 -3.53
C LYS A 34 -9.97 7.68 -3.68
N CYS A 35 -10.38 7.08 -2.58
CA CYS A 35 -11.04 5.77 -2.53
C CYS A 35 -12.24 5.85 -1.58
N ASP A 36 -13.41 5.43 -2.05
CA ASP A 36 -14.66 5.36 -1.29
C ASP A 36 -14.86 4.00 -0.60
N ASN A 37 -14.01 3.02 -0.93
CA ASN A 37 -13.98 1.72 -0.26
C ASN A 37 -13.17 1.80 1.04
N THR A 38 -13.87 2.01 2.15
CA THR A 38 -13.28 2.13 3.50
C THR A 38 -12.37 0.97 3.86
N LEU A 39 -12.74 -0.28 3.53
CA LEU A 39 -11.94 -1.46 3.84
C LEU A 39 -10.60 -1.46 3.09
N LEU A 40 -10.59 -0.94 1.86
CA LEU A 40 -9.38 -0.85 1.06
C LEU A 40 -8.44 0.24 1.59
N VAL A 41 -9.00 1.38 2.02
CA VAL A 41 -8.25 2.43 2.70
C VAL A 41 -7.61 1.90 3.99
N GLU A 42 -8.37 1.20 4.83
CA GLU A 42 -7.85 0.59 6.06
C GLU A 42 -6.75 -0.44 5.76
N LEU A 43 -6.92 -1.28 4.74
CA LEU A 43 -5.91 -2.26 4.33
C LEU A 43 -4.60 -1.59 3.90
N ILE A 44 -4.66 -0.50 3.13
CA ILE A 44 -3.47 0.24 2.69
C ILE A 44 -2.78 0.88 3.89
N LEU A 45 -3.53 1.52 4.79
CA LEU A 45 -2.99 2.15 6.00
C LEU A 45 -2.35 1.11 6.92
N ALA A 46 -3.00 -0.04 7.13
CA ALA A 46 -2.49 -1.13 7.96
C ALA A 46 -1.26 -1.82 7.33
N GLY A 47 -1.27 -2.03 6.02
CA GLY A 47 -0.11 -2.55 5.28
C GLY A 47 1.08 -1.59 5.25
N GLY A 48 0.82 -0.29 5.22
CA GLY A 48 1.83 0.76 5.40
C GLY A 48 2.42 0.75 6.81
N ALA A 49 1.59 0.55 7.84
CA ALA A 49 2.02 0.49 9.23
C ALA A 49 2.98 -0.69 9.49
N THR A 50 2.69 -1.88 8.96
CA THR A 50 3.58 -3.05 9.08
C THR A 50 4.90 -2.87 8.35
N ASN A 51 4.89 -2.33 7.12
CA ASN A 51 6.13 -2.00 6.39
C ASN A 51 6.97 -0.92 7.09
N SER A 52 6.34 0.08 7.71
CA SER A 52 7.06 1.12 8.45
C SER A 52 7.79 0.56 9.67
N HIS A 53 7.19 -0.44 10.34
CA HIS A 53 7.79 -1.11 11.50
C HIS A 53 8.98 -1.98 11.09
N PHE A 54 8.86 -2.73 9.99
CA PHE A 54 9.99 -3.48 9.42
C PHE A 54 11.12 -2.58 8.93
N THR A 55 10.78 -1.43 8.35
CA THR A 55 11.77 -0.43 7.91
C THR A 55 12.53 0.14 9.10
N LYS A 56 11.83 0.51 10.19
CA LYS A 56 12.47 0.93 11.44
C LYS A 56 13.35 -0.17 12.04
N MET A 57 12.89 -1.42 12.04
CA MET A 57 13.65 -2.54 12.58
C MET A 57 14.93 -2.82 11.78
N ARG A 58 14.86 -2.76 10.44
CA ARG A 58 16.04 -2.85 9.56
C ARG A 58 17.03 -1.72 9.82
N LEU A 59 16.54 -0.50 10.06
CA LEU A 59 17.38 0.66 10.31
C LEU A 59 18.11 0.54 11.66
N ILE A 60 17.41 0.08 12.71
CA ILE A 60 18.02 -0.24 14.02
C ILE A 60 19.06 -1.36 13.88
N HIS A 61 18.73 -2.45 13.18
CA HIS A 61 19.67 -3.56 12.96
C HIS A 61 20.92 -3.09 12.22
N HIS A 62 20.78 -2.23 11.21
CA HIS A 62 21.93 -1.73 10.45
C HIS A 62 22.81 -0.79 11.27
N LEU A 63 22.23 0.01 12.18
CA LEU A 63 22.96 0.84 13.12
C LEU A 63 23.70 0.00 14.16
N LEU A 64 23.08 -1.07 14.66
CA LEU A 64 23.68 -1.97 15.65
C LEU A 64 24.76 -2.88 15.06
N SER A 65 24.66 -3.28 13.78
CA SER A 65 25.70 -4.09 13.12
C SER A 65 26.91 -3.29 12.63
N ARG A 66 26.93 -1.97 12.85
CA ARG A 66 28.00 -1.07 12.42
C ARG A 66 28.90 -0.61 13.58
N ASN A 67 28.57 -1.02 14.81
CA ASN A 67 29.44 -1.00 15.99
C ASN A 67 30.04 -2.39 16.22
#